data_AF-F8GGQ8-F1
#
_entry.id   AF-F8GGQ8-F1
#
_cell.length_a   1.000
_cell.length_b   1.000
_cell.length_c   1.000
_cell.angle_alpha   90.00
_cell.angle_beta   90.00
_cell.angle_gamma   90.00
#
_symmetry.space_group_name_H-M   'P 1'
#
loop_
_entity.id
_entity.type
_entity.pdbx_description
1 polymer ?
#
loop_
_entity_poly.entity_id
_entity_poly.type
_entity_poly.pdbx_seq_one_letter_code
_entity_poly.pdbx_strand_id
1 'polypeptide(L)'
;MMNSVYKVFTPAGQFDAIFAEDEDIPLEYSGDEPAISFFKDWLFINQVSGEHGHLLDSENLTPRDLYGFCQPRGGVIEVMPPFEDLLAYIQEDAANQAEDNFEQLQEENTMHTLITNDSAILDDVVKIIGDATLDGISGIEKIKLIKEAGSIRANLQTVQSGIEKHKMVKRIKEIRDALGVGDGLGKDGLDADGMWPMTRAEYDKIHSDYKGAFPDGTPTALKLINGGTSIVPVRITDEQPKAQEPEVKPQVTIEDVNKVMPLLKQFIGKAQLSAIGMGIRGEEGQFFKDKLIEIANVIQTMPKTYGQDGMGDKAIAYLHYFKGAGDWHITEKDMEDEQLQAFGLANIGYGGELGYISIQELIDAGVELDLYWTPKTIGEIKGGSSEDENQGTETGGDETGGESTEIPQSTEEPQTITPADTIKAGFVAELEALKSETDINRFNERLDEIAARIEQAGLMESLDKELNDAADVLTRLLYEAEKGV
;
A
#
# COMPACT_ATOMS: atom_id res chain seq x y z
N MET A 1 0.02 -37.54 8.86
CA MET A 1 0.82 -38.74 8.63
C MET A 1 1.23 -38.69 7.17
N MET A 2 2.38 -38.07 6.92
CA MET A 2 2.88 -37.66 5.60
C MET A 2 4.40 -37.87 5.59
N ASN A 3 4.91 -38.59 4.60
CA ASN A 3 6.34 -38.76 4.40
C ASN A 3 7.02 -37.40 4.19
N SER A 4 8.21 -37.22 4.78
CA SER A 4 9.01 -36.00 4.61
C SER A 4 9.78 -36.05 3.29
N VAL A 5 9.49 -35.10 2.40
CA VAL A 5 10.06 -35.06 1.04
C VAL A 5 11.05 -33.92 0.90
N TYR A 6 12.32 -34.27 0.72
CA TYR A 6 13.45 -33.35 0.56
C TYR A 6 13.78 -33.23 -0.92
N LYS A 7 13.82 -32.01 -1.46
CA LYS A 7 14.21 -31.76 -2.86
C LYS A 7 15.71 -31.56 -2.95
N VAL A 8 16.37 -32.38 -3.76
CA VAL A 8 17.82 -32.34 -3.97
C VAL A 8 18.11 -31.89 -5.41
N PHE A 9 18.91 -30.84 -5.53
CA PHE A 9 19.36 -30.27 -6.81
C PHE A 9 20.83 -30.62 -7.03
N THR A 10 21.17 -31.02 -8.25
CA THR A 10 22.53 -31.39 -8.67
C THR A 10 22.82 -30.83 -10.07
N PRO A 11 24.08 -30.83 -10.55
CA PRO A 11 24.38 -30.43 -11.93
C PRO A 11 23.83 -31.39 -12.99
N ALA A 12 23.37 -32.58 -12.57
CA ALA A 12 22.84 -33.63 -13.43
C ALA A 12 21.30 -33.69 -13.47
N GLY A 13 20.61 -32.81 -12.72
CA GLY A 13 19.15 -32.80 -12.58
C GLY A 13 18.71 -32.70 -11.12
N GLN A 14 17.45 -33.04 -10.85
CA GLN A 14 16.84 -32.96 -9.51
C GLN A 14 16.15 -34.28 -9.13
N PHE A 15 16.06 -34.54 -7.83
CA PHE A 15 15.27 -35.66 -7.30
C PHE A 15 14.68 -35.36 -5.92
N ASP A 16 13.67 -36.14 -5.55
CA ASP A 16 13.04 -36.15 -4.25
C ASP A 16 13.63 -37.29 -3.42
N ALA A 17 14.17 -36.96 -2.25
CA ALA A 17 14.56 -37.91 -1.21
C ALA A 17 13.39 -38.02 -0.20
N ILE A 18 12.83 -39.21 -0.06
CA ILE A 18 11.57 -39.47 0.62
C ILE A 18 11.83 -40.28 1.89
N PHE A 19 11.69 -39.62 3.04
CA PHE A 19 11.80 -40.24 4.35
C PHE A 19 10.42 -40.67 4.84
N ALA A 20 10.28 -41.92 5.25
CA ALA A 20 9.07 -42.41 5.91
C ALA A 20 9.01 -41.93 7.38
N GLU A 21 7.82 -41.97 7.98
CA GLU A 21 7.64 -41.74 9.43
C GLU A 21 8.19 -42.90 10.30
N ASP A 22 8.48 -44.04 9.67
CA ASP A 22 9.03 -45.23 10.32
C ASP A 22 10.51 -45.37 9.95
N GLU A 23 11.40 -45.25 10.94
CA GLU A 23 12.86 -45.31 10.78
C GLU A 23 13.36 -46.69 10.28
N ASP A 24 12.54 -47.75 10.40
CA ASP A 24 12.84 -49.08 9.84
C ASP A 24 12.58 -49.16 8.31
N ILE A 25 11.95 -48.14 7.69
CA ILE A 25 11.72 -48.08 6.24
C ILE A 25 12.89 -47.35 5.54
N PRO A 26 13.59 -47.98 4.58
CA PRO A 26 14.71 -47.35 3.89
C PRO A 26 14.35 -46.07 3.14
N LEU A 27 15.33 -45.17 3.03
CA LEU A 27 15.22 -43.94 2.24
C LEU A 27 14.93 -44.25 0.76
N GLU A 28 13.82 -43.72 0.25
CA GLU A 28 13.45 -43.82 -1.17
C GLU A 28 13.90 -42.57 -1.95
N TYR A 29 14.28 -42.77 -3.22
CA TYR A 29 14.65 -41.70 -4.15
C TYR A 29 13.73 -41.73 -5.37
N SER A 30 13.25 -40.56 -5.80
CA SER A 30 12.32 -40.42 -6.94
C SER A 30 12.65 -39.18 -7.76
N GLY A 31 13.00 -39.33 -9.04
CA GLY A 31 13.34 -38.19 -9.90
C GLY A 31 14.31 -38.56 -11.02
N ASP A 32 15.23 -37.64 -11.33
CA ASP A 32 16.21 -37.83 -12.39
C ASP A 32 17.28 -38.85 -11.96
N GLU A 33 17.26 -40.04 -12.56
CA GLU A 33 18.29 -41.09 -12.36
C GLU A 33 19.75 -40.58 -12.47
N PRO A 34 20.12 -39.70 -13.42
CA PRO A 34 21.45 -39.10 -13.45
C PRO A 34 21.79 -38.26 -12.21
N ALA A 35 20.81 -37.57 -11.63
CA ALA A 35 20.98 -36.77 -10.42
C ALA A 35 21.12 -37.64 -9.17
N ILE A 36 20.31 -38.71 -9.07
CA ILE A 36 20.43 -39.71 -8.01
C ILE A 36 21.80 -40.38 -8.06
N SER A 37 22.24 -40.85 -9.24
CA SER A 37 23.58 -41.45 -9.42
C SER A 37 24.69 -40.47 -9.07
N PHE A 38 24.61 -39.21 -9.53
CA PHE A 38 25.58 -38.17 -9.21
C PHE A 38 25.70 -37.94 -7.71
N PHE A 39 24.57 -37.86 -6.99
CA PHE A 39 24.54 -37.67 -5.55
C PHE A 39 25.20 -38.84 -4.81
N LYS A 40 24.87 -40.09 -5.19
CA LYS A 40 25.46 -41.30 -4.58
C LYS A 40 26.97 -41.37 -4.81
N ASP A 41 27.42 -41.13 -6.04
CA ASP A 41 28.85 -41.09 -6.40
C ASP A 41 29.57 -39.97 -5.63
N TRP A 42 28.96 -38.78 -5.53
CA TRP A 42 29.53 -37.64 -4.81
C TRP A 42 29.70 -37.93 -3.31
N LEU A 43 28.69 -38.51 -2.66
CA LEU A 43 28.73 -38.86 -1.24
C LEU A 43 29.88 -39.86 -0.96
N PHE A 44 29.98 -40.90 -1.79
CA PHE A 44 31.03 -41.92 -1.70
C PHE A 44 32.44 -41.36 -1.97
N ILE A 45 32.60 -40.53 -3.01
CA ILE A 45 33.90 -39.96 -3.39
C ILE A 45 34.42 -38.99 -2.33
N ASN A 46 33.55 -38.15 -1.77
CA ASN A 46 33.95 -37.11 -0.82
C ASN A 46 34.06 -37.62 0.63
N GLN A 47 33.62 -38.86 0.91
CA GLN A 47 33.65 -39.47 2.24
C GLN A 47 33.01 -38.56 3.29
N VAL A 48 31.84 -38.01 2.95
CA VAL A 48 31.12 -37.05 3.79
C VAL A 48 30.84 -37.71 5.14
N SER A 49 31.18 -37.00 6.21
CA SER A 49 31.00 -37.49 7.57
C SER A 49 29.82 -36.76 8.22
N GLY A 50 28.86 -37.52 8.75
CA GLY A 50 27.67 -37.02 9.41
C GLY A 50 27.90 -36.66 10.87
N GLU A 51 26.81 -36.61 11.64
CA GLU A 51 26.86 -36.33 13.07
C GLU A 51 27.77 -37.33 13.81
N HIS A 52 28.58 -36.84 14.74
CA HIS A 52 29.62 -37.63 15.44
C HIS A 52 30.73 -38.24 14.54
N GLY A 53 30.83 -37.87 13.27
CA GLY A 53 31.97 -38.21 12.39
C GLY A 53 31.95 -39.62 11.80
N HIS A 54 30.77 -40.25 11.69
CA HIS A 54 30.61 -41.48 10.93
C HIS A 54 30.48 -41.18 9.42
N LEU A 55 30.95 -42.08 8.55
CA LEU A 55 30.79 -41.89 7.11
C LEU A 55 29.33 -42.09 6.70
N LEU A 56 28.81 -41.13 5.94
CA LEU A 56 27.46 -41.19 5.39
C LEU A 56 27.37 -42.18 4.23
N ASP A 57 26.26 -42.91 4.20
CA ASP A 57 25.90 -43.82 3.12
C ASP A 57 24.54 -43.43 2.55
N SER A 58 24.41 -43.56 1.22
CA SER A 58 23.21 -43.12 0.49
C SER A 58 21.96 -43.96 0.76
N GLU A 59 22.08 -45.15 1.35
CA GLU A 59 20.93 -45.99 1.71
C GLU A 59 20.46 -45.73 3.16
N ASN A 60 21.30 -45.07 3.97
CA ASN A 60 21.14 -44.91 5.42
C ASN A 60 21.38 -43.46 5.88
N LEU A 61 20.89 -42.47 5.13
CA LEU A 61 20.88 -41.07 5.57
C LEU A 61 19.70 -40.83 6.52
N THR A 62 19.89 -40.00 7.54
CA THR A 62 18.77 -39.31 8.20
C THR A 62 18.44 -38.00 7.46
N PRO A 63 17.27 -37.38 7.71
CA PRO A 63 16.95 -36.05 7.19
C PRO A 63 18.01 -35.00 7.57
N ARG A 64 18.59 -35.12 8.78
CA ARG A 64 19.64 -34.25 9.31
C ARG A 64 20.97 -34.43 8.57
N ASP A 65 21.35 -35.67 8.25
CA ASP A 65 22.55 -35.94 7.46
C ASP A 65 22.45 -35.32 6.06
N LEU A 66 21.29 -35.51 5.41
CA LEU A 66 21.04 -34.98 4.08
C LEU A 66 21.04 -33.45 4.04
N TYR A 67 20.37 -32.77 4.97
CA TYR A 67 20.36 -31.30 4.97
C TYR A 67 21.66 -30.68 5.52
N GLY A 68 22.16 -31.17 6.66
CA GLY A 68 23.26 -30.54 7.39
C GLY A 68 24.66 -30.82 6.83
N PHE A 69 24.87 -31.98 6.21
CA PHE A 69 26.22 -32.45 5.84
C PHE A 69 26.42 -32.65 4.33
N CYS A 70 25.36 -32.99 3.59
CA CYS A 70 25.45 -33.17 2.13
C CYS A 70 25.38 -31.85 1.32
N GLN A 71 25.36 -30.69 2.00
CA GLN A 71 25.36 -29.35 1.38
C GLN A 71 26.65 -28.57 1.71
N PRO A 72 27.77 -28.79 0.99
CA PRO A 72 28.96 -27.98 1.20
C PRO A 72 28.70 -26.51 0.82
N ARG A 73 29.26 -25.56 1.59
CA ARG A 73 29.12 -24.11 1.31
C ARG A 73 29.71 -23.77 -0.07
N GLY A 74 28.90 -23.20 -0.96
CA GLY A 74 29.27 -22.98 -2.37
C GLY A 74 29.32 -24.26 -3.21
N GLY A 75 28.58 -25.28 -2.77
CA GLY A 75 28.55 -26.62 -3.35
C GLY A 75 27.82 -26.75 -4.67
N VAL A 76 27.96 -27.92 -5.29
CA VAL A 76 27.21 -28.35 -6.46
C VAL A 76 25.91 -29.11 -6.11
N ILE A 77 25.64 -29.32 -4.82
CA ILE A 77 24.44 -29.98 -4.32
C ILE A 77 23.74 -29.02 -3.36
N GLU A 78 22.47 -28.76 -3.62
CA GLU A 78 21.57 -28.00 -2.75
C GLU A 78 20.43 -28.93 -2.31
N VAL A 79 20.07 -28.88 -1.03
CA VAL A 79 18.97 -29.66 -0.45
C VAL A 79 17.96 -28.68 0.14
N MET A 80 16.76 -28.71 -0.40
CA MET A 80 15.60 -27.97 0.05
C MET A 80 14.69 -28.90 0.86
N PRO A 81 14.73 -28.84 2.20
CA PRO A 81 13.91 -29.69 3.06
C PRO A 81 12.45 -29.20 3.07
N PRO A 82 11.51 -30.00 3.60
CA PRO A 82 10.18 -29.53 3.98
C PRO A 82 10.27 -28.28 4.85
N PHE A 83 9.27 -27.40 4.75
CA PHE A 83 9.26 -26.12 5.49
C PHE A 83 9.34 -26.32 7.02
N GLU A 84 8.71 -27.38 7.55
CA GLU A 84 8.73 -27.66 8.99
C GLU A 84 10.13 -27.99 9.49
N ASP A 85 10.85 -28.82 8.74
CA ASP A 85 12.23 -29.23 9.01
C ASP A 85 13.21 -28.07 8.76
N LEU A 86 13.00 -27.27 7.70
CA LEU A 86 13.77 -26.05 7.44
C LEU A 86 13.78 -25.12 8.66
N LEU A 87 12.60 -24.91 9.25
CA LEU A 87 12.45 -24.10 10.45
C LEU A 87 13.09 -24.75 11.68
N ALA A 88 13.04 -26.08 11.80
CA ALA A 88 13.72 -26.79 12.89
C ALA A 88 15.25 -26.59 12.82
N TYR A 89 15.85 -26.75 11.63
CA TYR A 89 17.28 -26.51 11.44
C TYR A 89 17.68 -25.04 11.65
N ILE A 90 16.86 -24.08 11.20
CA ILE A 90 17.13 -22.65 11.45
C ILE A 90 17.00 -22.30 12.94
N GLN A 91 16.05 -22.91 13.66
CA GLN A 91 15.91 -22.74 15.10
C GLN A 91 17.09 -23.34 15.87
N GLU A 92 17.60 -24.49 15.43
CA GLU A 92 18.79 -25.12 16.01
C GLU A 92 20.08 -24.33 15.70
N ASP A 93 20.27 -23.87 14.45
CA ASP A 93 21.36 -22.96 14.08
C ASP A 93 21.33 -21.66 14.89
N ALA A 94 20.14 -21.09 15.12
CA ALA A 94 19.95 -19.90 15.94
C ALA A 94 20.19 -20.17 17.43
N ALA A 95 19.86 -21.36 17.93
CA ALA A 95 20.16 -21.77 19.30
C ALA A 95 21.67 -21.99 19.49
N ASN A 96 22.34 -22.68 18.57
CA ASN A 96 23.78 -22.88 18.57
C ASN A 96 24.53 -21.54 18.48
N GLN A 97 24.11 -20.64 17.60
CA GLN A 97 24.65 -19.27 17.55
C GLN A 97 24.33 -18.47 18.81
N ALA A 98 23.19 -18.70 19.47
CA ALA A 98 22.88 -18.08 20.74
C ALA A 98 23.75 -18.63 21.89
N GLU A 99 24.12 -19.91 21.88
CA GLU A 99 25.06 -20.51 22.85
C GLU A 99 26.50 -20.01 22.61
N ASP A 100 26.99 -20.00 21.37
CA ASP A 100 28.29 -19.39 20.99
C ASP A 100 28.33 -17.90 21.40
N ASN A 101 27.26 -17.15 21.14
CA ASN A 101 27.12 -15.77 21.57
C ASN A 101 26.98 -15.64 23.10
N PHE A 102 26.43 -16.63 23.81
CA PHE A 102 26.29 -16.59 25.28
C PHE A 102 27.63 -16.86 25.99
N GLU A 103 28.51 -17.68 25.39
CA GLU A 103 29.91 -17.79 25.83
C GLU A 103 30.67 -16.47 25.58
N GLN A 104 30.54 -15.85 24.40
CA GLN A 104 31.16 -14.53 24.14
C GLN A 104 30.60 -13.42 25.04
N LEU A 105 29.28 -13.39 25.26
CA LEU A 105 28.61 -12.41 26.11
C LEU A 105 28.94 -12.57 27.60
N GLN A 106 29.44 -13.73 28.06
CA GLN A 106 29.98 -13.86 29.42
C GLN A 106 31.35 -13.19 29.56
N GLU A 107 32.15 -13.08 28.49
CA GLU A 107 33.39 -12.30 28.51
C GLU A 107 33.12 -10.79 28.43
N GLU A 108 32.11 -10.34 27.68
CA GLU A 108 31.84 -8.90 27.48
C GLU A 108 30.91 -8.24 28.54
N ASN A 109 30.00 -8.98 29.20
CA ASN A 109 29.02 -8.40 30.16
C ASN A 109 29.61 -7.85 31.49
N THR A 110 30.92 -7.57 31.58
CA THR A 110 31.48 -6.76 32.67
C THR A 110 31.50 -5.25 32.38
N MET A 111 31.10 -4.81 31.19
CA MET A 111 31.04 -3.40 30.81
C MET A 111 29.66 -3.00 30.25
N HIS A 112 29.14 -1.87 30.75
CA HIS A 112 28.01 -1.10 30.21
C HIS A 112 26.59 -1.71 30.15
N THR A 113 25.96 -1.72 31.32
CA THR A 113 24.59 -1.20 31.48
C THR A 113 24.45 0.21 30.86
N LEU A 114 23.31 0.53 30.19
CA LEU A 114 22.43 1.72 30.40
C LEU A 114 21.40 1.97 29.23
N ILE A 115 20.09 1.89 29.56
CA ILE A 115 18.99 2.85 29.20
C ILE A 115 18.17 2.75 27.86
N THR A 116 16.94 2.17 27.96
CA THR A 116 15.56 2.62 27.52
C THR A 116 15.21 3.09 26.08
N ASN A 117 13.96 3.16 25.56
CA ASN A 117 12.61 2.52 25.74
C ASN A 117 11.65 3.04 24.61
N ASP A 118 10.61 2.26 24.25
CA ASP A 118 9.25 2.64 23.73
C ASP A 118 9.07 3.59 22.50
N SER A 119 7.96 3.66 21.74
CA SER A 119 6.84 2.77 21.30
C SER A 119 5.62 3.66 20.96
N ALA A 120 5.17 3.72 19.69
CA ALA A 120 3.78 4.05 19.25
C ALA A 120 3.63 4.23 17.72
N ILE A 121 2.37 4.07 17.24
CA ILE A 121 1.74 4.48 15.95
C ILE A 121 1.40 3.30 15.02
N LEU A 122 0.11 2.91 15.01
CA LEU A 122 -0.46 1.86 14.15
C LEU A 122 -2.00 2.05 14.11
N ASP A 123 -2.54 2.81 13.14
CA ASP A 123 -4.03 2.96 13.00
C ASP A 123 -4.58 3.46 11.62
N ASP A 124 -3.80 4.11 10.74
CA ASP A 124 -4.38 4.99 9.69
C ASP A 124 -4.63 4.40 8.28
N VAL A 125 -4.25 3.16 7.96
CA VAL A 125 -4.08 2.70 6.54
C VAL A 125 -5.29 1.96 5.92
N VAL A 126 -6.26 1.49 6.71
CA VAL A 126 -7.22 0.44 6.27
C VAL A 126 -8.40 0.95 5.40
N LYS A 127 -8.41 2.20 4.92
CA LYS A 127 -9.66 2.93 4.58
C LYS A 127 -9.82 3.50 3.15
N ILE A 128 -9.16 2.95 2.11
CA ILE A 128 -9.10 3.62 0.78
C ILE A 128 -9.38 2.74 -0.47
N ILE A 129 -9.48 1.40 -0.38
CA ILE A 129 -9.52 0.56 -1.60
C ILE A 129 -10.62 -0.52 -1.59
N GLY A 130 -11.81 -0.13 -2.05
CA GLY A 130 -12.83 -1.07 -2.51
C GLY A 130 -14.15 -0.41 -2.90
N ASP A 131 -14.35 -0.12 -4.20
CA ASP A 131 -15.59 -0.39 -4.97
C ASP A 131 -15.62 0.34 -6.33
N ALA A 132 -15.20 -0.35 -7.39
CA ALA A 132 -15.09 0.21 -8.73
C ALA A 132 -15.74 -0.64 -9.85
N THR A 133 -16.81 -1.39 -9.57
CA THR A 133 -17.57 -2.13 -10.60
C THR A 133 -19.08 -2.22 -10.38
N LEU A 134 -19.82 -1.15 -10.67
CA LEU A 134 -21.23 -1.19 -11.11
C LEU A 134 -21.67 0.21 -11.57
N ASP A 135 -21.71 0.48 -12.89
CA ASP A 135 -22.76 1.38 -13.42
C ASP A 135 -22.86 1.37 -14.95
N GLY A 136 -24.06 1.69 -15.47
CA GLY A 136 -24.54 1.47 -16.85
C GLY A 136 -23.91 2.30 -17.98
N ILE A 137 -22.68 2.80 -17.80
CA ILE A 137 -21.91 3.47 -18.86
C ILE A 137 -20.84 2.51 -19.38
N SER A 138 -20.72 2.38 -20.70
CA SER A 138 -19.71 1.55 -21.36
C SER A 138 -18.30 1.88 -20.85
N GLY A 139 -17.42 0.89 -20.64
CA GLY A 139 -16.07 1.14 -20.13
C GLY A 139 -15.26 2.16 -20.96
N ILE A 140 -15.48 2.21 -22.29
CA ILE A 140 -14.89 3.20 -23.19
C ILE A 140 -15.40 4.62 -22.90
N GLU A 141 -16.67 4.72 -22.51
CA GLU A 141 -17.37 5.97 -22.22
C GLU A 141 -17.10 6.44 -20.78
N LYS A 142 -16.94 5.53 -19.82
CA LYS A 142 -16.32 5.82 -18.51
C LYS A 142 -14.89 6.34 -18.69
N ILE A 143 -14.05 5.70 -19.50
CA ILE A 143 -12.70 6.19 -19.83
C ILE A 143 -12.75 7.57 -20.51
N LYS A 144 -13.75 7.85 -21.36
CA LYS A 144 -13.93 9.16 -21.98
C LYS A 144 -14.30 10.22 -20.94
N LEU A 145 -15.23 9.93 -20.04
CA LEU A 145 -15.62 10.82 -18.94
C LEU A 145 -14.47 11.03 -17.94
N ILE A 146 -13.67 10.01 -17.63
CA ILE A 146 -12.45 10.12 -16.81
C ILE A 146 -11.41 11.01 -17.50
N LYS A 147 -11.22 10.88 -18.82
CA LYS A 147 -10.35 11.77 -19.61
C LYS A 147 -10.90 13.19 -19.72
N GLU A 148 -12.22 13.36 -19.78
CA GLU A 148 -12.89 14.65 -19.72
C GLU A 148 -12.67 15.31 -18.35
N ALA A 149 -12.93 14.60 -17.24
CA ALA A 149 -12.66 15.08 -15.89
C ALA A 149 -11.17 15.37 -15.65
N GLY A 150 -10.25 14.53 -16.15
CA GLY A 150 -8.80 14.77 -16.07
C GLY A 150 -8.38 16.01 -16.87
N SER A 151 -8.93 16.21 -18.07
CA SER A 151 -8.71 17.42 -18.88
C SER A 151 -9.29 18.66 -18.19
N ILE A 152 -10.47 18.55 -17.58
CA ILE A 152 -11.09 19.65 -16.82
C ILE A 152 -10.26 19.96 -15.55
N ARG A 153 -9.81 18.95 -14.78
CA ARG A 153 -8.91 19.12 -13.61
C ARG A 153 -7.58 19.77 -14.01
N ALA A 154 -7.00 19.40 -15.16
CA ALA A 154 -5.77 20.02 -15.68
C ALA A 154 -5.99 21.48 -16.10
N ASN A 155 -7.09 21.77 -16.80
CA ASN A 155 -7.43 23.14 -17.19
C ASN A 155 -7.83 24.01 -15.98
N LEU A 156 -8.38 23.42 -14.91
CA LEU A 156 -8.79 24.12 -13.67
C LEU A 156 -7.67 24.97 -13.04
N GLN A 157 -6.41 24.55 -13.20
CA GLN A 157 -5.23 25.26 -12.70
C GLN A 157 -4.82 26.46 -13.57
N THR A 158 -5.36 26.56 -14.78
CA THR A 158 -5.03 27.61 -15.77
C THR A 158 -6.16 28.64 -15.96
N VAL A 159 -7.37 28.32 -15.49
CA VAL A 159 -8.56 29.17 -15.58
C VAL A 159 -8.53 30.23 -14.49
N GLN A 160 -8.52 31.51 -14.90
CA GLN A 160 -8.46 32.65 -13.97
C GLN A 160 -9.85 33.14 -13.51
N SER A 161 -10.95 32.78 -14.19
CA SER A 161 -12.31 33.14 -13.76
C SER A 161 -12.96 32.07 -12.89
N GLY A 162 -13.41 32.48 -11.71
CA GLY A 162 -14.16 31.66 -10.75
C GLY A 162 -15.48 31.14 -11.29
N ILE A 163 -16.12 31.81 -12.24
CA ILE A 163 -17.35 31.33 -12.89
C ILE A 163 -17.05 30.14 -13.81
N GLU A 164 -15.98 30.22 -14.59
CA GLU A 164 -15.55 29.12 -15.45
C GLU A 164 -15.03 27.95 -14.61
N LYS A 165 -14.27 28.23 -13.55
CA LYS A 165 -13.85 27.26 -12.54
C LYS A 165 -15.04 26.56 -11.88
N HIS A 166 -16.06 27.30 -11.44
CA HIS A 166 -17.28 26.74 -10.86
C HIS A 166 -18.07 25.87 -11.87
N LYS A 167 -18.23 26.33 -13.13
CA LYS A 167 -18.85 25.51 -14.21
C LYS A 167 -18.07 24.21 -14.46
N MET A 168 -16.74 24.27 -14.40
CA MET A 168 -15.87 23.11 -14.53
C MET A 168 -15.96 22.15 -13.33
N VAL A 169 -16.00 22.66 -12.10
CA VAL A 169 -16.23 21.86 -10.88
C VAL A 169 -17.62 21.20 -10.90
N LYS A 170 -18.66 21.94 -11.32
CA LYS A 170 -19.99 21.39 -11.56
C LYS A 170 -19.97 20.28 -12.62
N ARG A 171 -19.22 20.46 -13.70
CA ARG A 171 -19.06 19.42 -14.73
C ARG A 171 -18.31 18.19 -14.19
N ILE A 172 -17.35 18.37 -13.29
CA ILE A 172 -16.70 17.24 -12.57
C ILE A 172 -17.72 16.52 -11.67
N LYS A 173 -18.60 17.24 -10.96
CA LYS A 173 -19.68 16.62 -10.17
C LYS A 173 -20.65 15.84 -11.06
N GLU A 174 -21.10 16.40 -12.19
CA GLU A 174 -21.92 15.69 -13.18
C GLU A 174 -21.23 14.43 -13.72
N ILE A 175 -19.92 14.49 -13.98
CA ILE A 175 -19.14 13.33 -14.42
C ILE A 175 -19.04 12.28 -13.30
N ARG A 176 -18.78 12.71 -12.06
CA ARG A 176 -18.70 11.85 -10.87
C ARG A 176 -20.01 11.09 -10.63
N ASP A 177 -21.13 11.82 -10.65
CA ASP A 177 -22.47 11.27 -10.48
C ASP A 177 -22.84 10.35 -11.67
N ALA A 178 -22.36 10.63 -12.89
CA ALA A 178 -22.53 9.74 -14.05
C ALA A 178 -21.62 8.48 -14.02
N LEU A 179 -20.48 8.53 -13.33
CA LEU A 179 -19.57 7.39 -13.19
C LEU A 179 -20.04 6.38 -12.12
N GLY A 180 -21.02 6.75 -11.30
CA GLY A 180 -21.57 5.96 -10.18
C GLY A 180 -21.01 6.35 -8.81
N VAL A 181 -20.20 7.42 -8.72
CA VAL A 181 -19.51 7.84 -7.49
C VAL A 181 -20.40 8.81 -6.69
N GLY A 182 -21.55 8.29 -6.26
CA GLY A 182 -22.54 8.99 -5.43
C GLY A 182 -22.38 8.71 -3.93
N ASP A 183 -23.29 9.25 -3.12
CA ASP A 183 -23.43 9.02 -1.68
C ASP A 183 -24.05 7.64 -1.31
N GLY A 184 -23.87 6.65 -2.17
CA GLY A 184 -24.27 5.25 -1.96
C GLY A 184 -25.77 4.95 -2.01
N LEU A 185 -26.63 5.95 -2.23
CA LEU A 185 -28.09 5.81 -2.20
C LEU A 185 -28.73 5.94 -3.60
N GLY A 186 -29.68 5.05 -3.88
CA GLY A 186 -30.59 5.14 -5.01
C GLY A 186 -31.56 6.31 -4.89
N LYS A 187 -32.20 6.69 -6.01
CA LYS A 187 -33.18 7.80 -6.08
C LYS A 187 -34.47 7.55 -5.28
N ASP A 188 -34.65 6.35 -4.79
CA ASP A 188 -35.70 5.90 -3.86
C ASP A 188 -35.24 5.91 -2.38
N GLY A 189 -34.02 6.35 -2.10
CA GLY A 189 -33.40 6.40 -0.77
C GLY A 189 -33.15 5.03 -0.17
N LEU A 190 -32.90 4.02 -1.01
CA LEU A 190 -32.38 2.71 -0.62
C LEU A 190 -30.87 2.69 -0.89
N ASP A 191 -30.11 1.84 -0.20
CA ASP A 191 -28.68 1.64 -0.46
C ASP A 191 -28.44 0.70 -1.66
N ALA A 192 -27.17 0.44 -1.97
CA ALA A 192 -26.76 -0.44 -3.08
C ALA A 192 -27.34 -1.87 -2.99
N ASP A 193 -27.69 -2.34 -1.80
CA ASP A 193 -28.31 -3.65 -1.57
C ASP A 193 -29.85 -3.61 -1.69
N GLY A 194 -30.43 -2.44 -2.00
CA GLY A 194 -31.88 -2.21 -2.01
C GLY A 194 -32.50 -2.15 -0.61
N MET A 195 -31.69 -1.96 0.43
CA MET A 195 -32.13 -1.86 1.81
C MET A 195 -32.42 -0.39 2.16
N TRP A 196 -33.37 -0.14 3.05
CA TRP A 196 -33.57 1.21 3.60
C TRP A 196 -32.72 1.36 4.87
N PRO A 197 -31.61 2.12 4.87
CA PRO A 197 -30.82 2.35 6.07
C PRO A 197 -31.55 3.27 7.07
N MET A 198 -31.62 2.86 8.33
CA MET A 198 -32.08 3.69 9.47
C MET A 198 -31.61 3.09 10.79
N THR A 199 -31.66 3.85 11.88
CA THR A 199 -31.37 3.34 13.23
C THR A 199 -32.53 2.50 13.80
N ARG A 200 -32.25 1.66 14.81
CA ARG A 200 -33.25 0.88 15.54
C ARG A 200 -34.30 1.78 16.18
N ALA A 201 -33.85 2.92 16.73
CA ALA A 201 -34.72 3.95 17.30
C ALA A 201 -35.63 4.65 16.28
N GLU A 202 -35.30 4.63 14.98
CA GLU A 202 -36.16 5.11 13.91
C GLU A 202 -37.13 4.03 13.44
N TYR A 203 -36.64 2.81 13.25
CA TYR A 203 -37.47 1.64 12.94
C TYR A 203 -38.55 1.37 14.00
N ASP A 204 -38.21 1.57 15.28
CA ASP A 204 -39.15 1.37 16.38
C ASP A 204 -40.30 2.40 16.40
N LYS A 205 -40.07 3.61 15.86
CA LYS A 205 -41.12 4.63 15.68
C LYS A 205 -42.11 4.31 14.56
N ILE A 206 -41.76 3.41 13.63
CA ILE A 206 -42.69 2.96 12.58
C ILE A 206 -43.80 2.13 13.25
N HIS A 207 -45.06 2.44 12.93
CA HIS A 207 -46.23 1.74 13.47
C HIS A 207 -46.20 0.25 13.10
N SER A 208 -46.72 -0.62 13.98
CA SER A 208 -46.71 -2.08 13.79
C SER A 208 -47.27 -2.52 12.44
N ASP A 209 -48.34 -1.86 11.99
CA ASP A 209 -49.04 -2.21 10.75
C ASP A 209 -48.27 -1.80 9.49
N TYR A 210 -47.19 -1.03 9.66
CA TYR A 210 -46.30 -0.55 8.60
C TYR A 210 -44.88 -1.13 8.68
N LYS A 211 -44.66 -2.12 9.55
CA LYS A 211 -43.39 -2.85 9.64
C LYS A 211 -43.59 -4.35 9.85
N GLY A 212 -42.56 -5.14 9.55
CA GLY A 212 -42.62 -6.60 9.65
C GLY A 212 -41.25 -7.24 9.58
N ALA A 213 -41.21 -8.51 9.18
CA ALA A 213 -39.97 -9.19 8.84
C ALA A 213 -40.23 -10.15 7.67
N PHE A 214 -39.22 -10.36 6.84
CA PHE A 214 -39.21 -11.43 5.85
C PHE A 214 -38.93 -12.79 6.52
N PRO A 215 -39.15 -13.93 5.82
CA PRO A 215 -39.01 -15.27 6.42
C PRO A 215 -37.59 -15.63 6.90
N ASP A 216 -36.58 -14.92 6.42
CA ASP A 216 -35.17 -14.97 6.84
C ASP A 216 -34.89 -14.20 8.14
N GLY A 217 -35.86 -13.43 8.65
CA GLY A 217 -35.73 -12.55 9.81
C GLY A 217 -35.36 -11.10 9.47
N THR A 218 -35.15 -10.76 8.20
CA THR A 218 -34.78 -9.39 7.77
C THR A 218 -35.92 -8.42 8.08
N PRO A 219 -35.69 -7.32 8.83
CA PRO A 219 -36.73 -6.32 9.13
C PRO A 219 -37.27 -5.65 7.86
N THR A 220 -38.56 -5.32 7.84
CA THR A 220 -39.19 -4.66 6.68
C THR A 220 -40.07 -3.49 7.11
N ALA A 221 -40.24 -2.50 6.23
CA ALA A 221 -41.15 -1.37 6.43
C ALA A 221 -41.89 -1.00 5.13
N LEU A 222 -43.07 -0.40 5.26
CA LEU A 222 -43.78 0.21 4.13
C LEU A 222 -43.21 1.61 3.85
N LYS A 223 -42.60 1.78 2.67
CA LYS A 223 -42.05 3.04 2.17
C LYS A 223 -42.85 3.54 0.96
N LEU A 224 -43.00 4.86 0.82
CA LEU A 224 -43.52 5.44 -0.41
C LEU A 224 -42.38 5.63 -1.41
N ILE A 225 -42.41 4.93 -2.54
CA ILE A 225 -41.42 5.03 -3.62
C ILE A 225 -42.17 5.40 -4.90
N ASN A 226 -41.76 6.50 -5.54
CA ASN A 226 -42.34 7.00 -6.80
C ASN A 226 -43.88 7.13 -6.79
N GLY A 227 -44.45 7.47 -5.63
CA GLY A 227 -45.90 7.64 -5.43
C GLY A 227 -46.70 6.35 -5.15
N GLY A 228 -46.05 5.18 -5.16
CA GLY A 228 -46.64 3.91 -4.71
C GLY A 228 -46.10 3.50 -3.33
N THR A 229 -46.91 2.81 -2.53
CA THR A 229 -46.43 2.22 -1.26
C THR A 229 -45.90 0.81 -1.50
N SER A 230 -44.65 0.57 -1.15
CA SER A 230 -43.93 -0.70 -1.32
C SER A 230 -43.38 -1.18 0.01
N ILE A 231 -43.38 -2.50 0.25
CA ILE A 231 -42.66 -3.09 1.37
C ILE A 231 -41.19 -3.17 0.97
N VAL A 232 -40.30 -2.58 1.76
CA VAL A 232 -38.85 -2.61 1.55
C VAL A 232 -38.16 -3.26 2.75
N PRO A 233 -37.05 -3.99 2.55
CA PRO A 233 -36.21 -4.41 3.65
C PRO A 233 -35.49 -3.21 4.28
N VAL A 234 -35.14 -3.34 5.57
CA VAL A 234 -34.55 -2.27 6.38
C VAL A 234 -33.22 -2.74 6.95
N ARG A 235 -32.16 -1.95 6.72
CA ARG A 235 -30.83 -2.15 7.31
C ARG A 235 -30.74 -1.30 8.57
N ILE A 236 -30.62 -1.95 9.72
CA ILE A 236 -30.48 -1.28 11.02
C ILE A 236 -29.01 -0.89 11.21
N THR A 237 -28.70 0.40 11.14
CA THR A 237 -27.31 0.90 11.03
C THR A 237 -26.56 1.00 12.36
N ASP A 238 -27.27 0.95 13.49
CA ASP A 238 -26.74 1.02 14.86
C ASP A 238 -26.76 -0.34 15.60
N GLU A 239 -27.25 -1.40 14.98
CA GLU A 239 -27.29 -2.74 15.57
C GLU A 239 -25.94 -3.45 15.36
N GLN A 240 -25.08 -3.45 16.38
CA GLN A 240 -23.78 -4.10 16.31
C GLN A 240 -23.91 -5.58 15.90
N PRO A 241 -23.12 -6.05 14.90
CA PRO A 241 -23.28 -7.39 14.36
C PRO A 241 -22.97 -8.44 15.43
N LYS A 242 -24.00 -9.10 15.93
CA LYS A 242 -24.59 -10.17 15.10
C LYS A 242 -23.66 -11.26 14.57
N ALA A 243 -22.45 -11.44 15.11
CA ALA A 243 -21.34 -12.24 14.56
C ALA A 243 -21.78 -13.34 13.58
N GLN A 244 -21.65 -13.06 12.29
CA GLN A 244 -21.90 -14.02 11.21
C GLN A 244 -20.58 -14.75 10.91
N GLU A 245 -20.65 -16.07 10.75
CA GLU A 245 -19.51 -16.86 10.27
C GLU A 245 -19.17 -16.41 8.83
N PRO A 246 -17.90 -16.12 8.52
CA PRO A 246 -17.55 -15.48 7.24
C PRO A 246 -17.58 -16.47 6.07
N GLU A 247 -17.99 -15.98 4.89
CA GLU A 247 -17.72 -16.67 3.64
C GLU A 247 -16.20 -16.79 3.42
N VAL A 248 -15.76 -18.02 3.16
CA VAL A 248 -14.33 -18.35 3.07
C VAL A 248 -13.76 -17.89 1.72
N LYS A 249 -13.10 -16.74 1.71
CA LYS A 249 -12.05 -16.47 0.70
C LYS A 249 -11.01 -17.59 0.78
N PRO A 250 -10.49 -18.12 -0.35
CA PRO A 250 -9.46 -19.15 -0.31
C PRO A 250 -8.23 -18.60 0.43
N GLN A 251 -7.94 -19.17 1.59
CA GLN A 251 -6.84 -18.73 2.45
C GLN A 251 -5.49 -19.11 1.79
N VAL A 252 -4.51 -18.21 1.84
CA VAL A 252 -3.15 -18.50 1.36
C VAL A 252 -2.60 -19.71 2.10
N THR A 253 -2.18 -20.72 1.34
CA THR A 253 -1.67 -21.97 1.92
C THR A 253 -0.17 -21.88 2.18
N ILE A 254 0.35 -22.81 2.98
CA ILE A 254 1.81 -22.93 3.16
C ILE A 254 2.53 -23.34 1.86
N GLU A 255 1.82 -24.03 0.94
CA GLU A 255 2.34 -24.38 -0.38
C GLU A 255 2.59 -23.12 -1.23
N ASP A 256 1.72 -22.11 -1.11
CA ASP A 256 1.86 -20.85 -1.82
C ASP A 256 3.03 -20.02 -1.29
N VAL A 257 3.22 -19.99 0.04
CA VAL A 257 4.41 -19.40 0.67
C VAL A 257 5.68 -20.10 0.19
N ASN A 258 5.70 -21.44 0.15
CA ASN A 258 6.86 -22.21 -0.32
C ASN A 258 7.23 -21.87 -1.77
N LYS A 259 6.27 -21.59 -2.66
CA LYS A 259 6.53 -21.19 -4.05
C LYS A 259 7.24 -19.83 -4.15
N VAL A 260 6.98 -18.89 -3.24
CA VAL A 260 7.61 -17.56 -3.25
C VAL A 260 8.88 -17.46 -2.40
N MET A 261 9.15 -18.42 -1.51
CA MET A 261 10.33 -18.35 -0.64
C MET A 261 11.70 -18.22 -1.35
N PRO A 262 11.97 -18.84 -2.51
CA PRO A 262 13.23 -18.64 -3.23
C PRO A 262 13.47 -17.18 -3.66
N LEU A 263 12.39 -16.41 -3.92
CA LEU A 263 12.48 -14.98 -4.19
C LEU A 263 12.70 -14.20 -2.88
N LEU A 264 11.86 -14.46 -1.87
CA LEU A 264 11.90 -13.72 -0.60
C LEU A 264 13.24 -13.85 0.13
N LYS A 265 13.92 -14.99 0.03
CA LYS A 265 15.27 -15.21 0.58
C LYS A 265 16.35 -14.26 0.02
N GLN A 266 16.13 -13.66 -1.16
CA GLN A 266 17.04 -12.67 -1.75
C GLN A 266 16.80 -11.24 -1.25
N PHE A 267 15.69 -11.01 -0.55
CA PHE A 267 15.26 -9.68 -0.08
C PHE A 267 15.06 -9.60 1.44
N ILE A 268 14.95 -10.73 2.14
CA ILE A 268 14.66 -10.80 3.58
C ILE A 268 15.72 -11.66 4.28
N GLY A 269 16.33 -11.12 5.33
CA GLY A 269 17.38 -11.80 6.08
C GLY A 269 16.90 -13.02 6.86
N LYS A 270 17.80 -13.98 7.09
CA LYS A 270 17.48 -15.28 7.74
C LYS A 270 16.84 -15.12 9.12
N ALA A 271 17.32 -14.18 9.94
CA ALA A 271 16.77 -13.92 11.28
C ALA A 271 15.31 -13.45 11.20
N GLN A 272 15.01 -12.51 10.31
CA GLN A 272 13.65 -12.01 10.11
C GLN A 272 12.72 -13.09 9.52
N LEU A 273 13.20 -13.88 8.55
CA LEU A 273 12.45 -15.03 8.02
C LEU A 273 12.16 -16.09 9.10
N SER A 274 13.07 -16.30 10.05
CA SER A 274 12.86 -17.19 11.19
C SER A 274 11.77 -16.66 12.13
N ALA A 275 11.79 -15.36 12.46
CA ALA A 275 10.75 -14.71 13.26
C ALA A 275 9.37 -14.79 12.59
N ILE A 276 9.29 -14.51 11.29
CA ILE A 276 8.06 -14.68 10.50
C ILE A 276 7.62 -16.15 10.49
N GLY A 277 8.54 -17.09 10.34
CA GLY A 277 8.26 -18.54 10.40
C GLY A 277 7.68 -19.01 11.74
N MET A 278 8.10 -18.39 12.84
CA MET A 278 7.45 -18.58 14.15
C MET A 278 6.04 -17.97 14.18
N GLY A 279 5.85 -16.77 13.62
CA GLY A 279 4.54 -16.14 13.47
C GLY A 279 3.55 -16.98 12.67
N ILE A 280 3.99 -17.63 11.59
CA ILE A 280 3.20 -18.56 10.75
C ILE A 280 2.64 -19.75 11.56
N ARG A 281 3.32 -20.15 12.64
CA ARG A 281 2.90 -21.24 13.55
C ARG A 281 2.00 -20.75 14.70
N GLY A 282 1.87 -19.45 14.91
CA GLY A 282 1.06 -18.83 15.96
C GLY A 282 -0.39 -18.54 15.57
N GLU A 283 -1.11 -17.86 16.45
CA GLU A 283 -2.50 -17.42 16.22
C GLU A 283 -2.63 -16.47 15.01
N GLU A 284 -1.59 -15.68 14.76
CA GLU A 284 -1.46 -14.77 13.59
C GLU A 284 -1.01 -15.50 12.32
N GLY A 285 -0.99 -16.83 12.31
CA GLY A 285 -0.32 -17.61 11.27
C GLY A 285 -0.85 -17.40 9.85
N GLN A 286 -2.10 -16.98 9.68
CA GLN A 286 -2.63 -16.63 8.36
C GLN A 286 -2.15 -15.25 7.88
N PHE A 287 -2.09 -14.26 8.78
CA PHE A 287 -1.62 -12.91 8.46
C PHE A 287 -0.20 -12.93 7.89
N PHE A 288 0.71 -13.72 8.49
CA PHE A 288 2.08 -13.84 7.98
C PHE A 288 2.17 -14.51 6.61
N LYS A 289 1.34 -15.53 6.32
CA LYS A 289 1.30 -16.15 4.97
C LYS A 289 0.82 -15.14 3.92
N ASP A 290 -0.28 -14.45 4.22
CA ASP A 290 -0.87 -13.44 3.34
C ASP A 290 0.15 -12.31 3.06
N LYS A 291 0.84 -11.83 4.11
CA LYS A 291 1.86 -10.78 4.02
C LYS A 291 3.11 -11.21 3.23
N LEU A 292 3.58 -12.46 3.36
CA LEU A 292 4.71 -12.94 2.54
C LEU A 292 4.36 -13.00 1.05
N ILE A 293 3.12 -13.37 0.69
CA ILE A 293 2.65 -13.33 -0.71
C ILE A 293 2.53 -11.88 -1.20
N GLU A 294 2.00 -10.97 -0.38
CA GLU A 294 1.92 -9.54 -0.67
C GLU A 294 3.30 -8.95 -1.01
N ILE A 295 4.29 -9.16 -0.14
CA ILE A 295 5.68 -8.70 -0.34
C ILE A 295 6.31 -9.35 -1.58
N ALA A 296 6.09 -10.65 -1.81
CA ALA A 296 6.58 -11.31 -3.02
C ALA A 296 5.99 -10.68 -4.30
N ASN A 297 4.71 -10.31 -4.30
CA ASN A 297 4.08 -9.62 -5.43
C ASN A 297 4.63 -8.21 -5.64
N VAL A 298 4.91 -7.44 -4.57
CA VAL A 298 5.59 -6.14 -4.65
C VAL A 298 6.98 -6.31 -5.28
N ILE A 299 7.78 -7.24 -4.77
CA ILE A 299 9.12 -7.54 -5.32
C ILE A 299 9.04 -7.98 -6.79
N GLN A 300 8.04 -8.78 -7.19
CA GLN A 300 7.89 -9.20 -8.59
C GLN A 300 7.54 -8.03 -9.51
N THR A 301 6.68 -7.12 -9.06
CA THR A 301 6.12 -6.03 -9.88
C THR A 301 6.88 -4.71 -9.84
N MET A 302 7.73 -4.48 -8.84
CA MET A 302 8.53 -3.25 -8.75
C MET A 302 9.50 -3.10 -9.95
N PRO A 303 9.83 -1.86 -10.34
CA PRO A 303 10.73 -1.61 -11.48
C PRO A 303 12.10 -2.27 -11.32
N LYS A 304 12.63 -2.77 -12.43
CA LYS A 304 14.05 -3.11 -12.57
C LYS A 304 14.88 -1.82 -12.67
N THR A 305 16.18 -1.92 -12.44
CA THR A 305 17.12 -0.78 -12.53
C THR A 305 16.94 0.00 -13.83
N TYR A 306 16.97 1.35 -13.76
CA TYR A 306 16.62 2.33 -14.80
C TYR A 306 15.12 2.44 -15.17
N GLY A 307 14.22 1.67 -14.53
CA GLY A 307 12.78 1.71 -14.78
C GLY A 307 12.07 3.00 -14.33
N GLN A 308 12.71 3.81 -13.49
CA GLN A 308 12.27 5.11 -12.97
C GLN A 308 13.31 6.23 -13.24
N ASP A 309 14.23 6.02 -14.19
CA ASP A 309 15.24 7.03 -14.53
C ASP A 309 14.59 8.36 -14.97
N GLY A 310 15.22 9.47 -14.60
CA GLY A 310 14.71 10.83 -14.81
C GLY A 310 13.49 11.22 -13.97
N MET A 311 12.94 10.36 -13.11
CA MET A 311 11.80 10.71 -12.25
C MET A 311 12.21 11.54 -11.01
N GLY A 312 13.47 11.45 -10.57
CA GLY A 312 13.99 12.20 -9.41
C GLY A 312 13.16 11.93 -8.15
N ASP A 313 12.74 12.99 -7.46
CA ASP A 313 11.90 12.89 -6.26
C ASP A 313 10.50 12.29 -6.52
N LYS A 314 10.08 12.12 -7.77
CA LYS A 314 8.83 11.43 -8.15
C LYS A 314 8.99 9.91 -8.29
N ALA A 315 10.21 9.37 -8.19
CA ALA A 315 10.43 7.93 -8.13
C ALA A 315 9.73 7.35 -6.89
N ILE A 316 9.08 6.20 -7.05
CA ILE A 316 8.36 5.49 -5.99
C ILE A 316 9.32 4.51 -5.31
N ALA A 317 9.44 4.57 -3.99
CA ALA A 317 10.12 3.57 -3.18
C ALA A 317 9.15 2.42 -2.85
N TYR A 318 9.42 1.24 -3.39
CA TYR A 318 8.57 0.04 -3.26
C TYR A 318 8.88 -0.80 -2.02
N LEU A 319 10.13 -0.79 -1.56
CA LEU A 319 10.56 -1.48 -0.34
C LEU A 319 11.22 -0.48 0.61
N HIS A 320 11.14 -0.75 1.90
CA HIS A 320 11.84 -0.02 2.94
C HIS A 320 12.55 -1.01 3.85
N TYR A 321 13.80 -0.71 4.17
CA TYR A 321 14.63 -1.46 5.09
C TYR A 321 15.10 -0.54 6.20
N PHE A 322 15.15 -1.03 7.44
CA PHE A 322 15.53 -0.21 8.59
C PHE A 322 16.44 -0.96 9.55
N LYS A 323 17.35 -0.22 10.21
CA LYS A 323 18.12 -0.71 11.36
C LYS A 323 18.60 0.45 12.24
N GLY A 324 18.09 0.53 13.46
CA GLY A 324 18.44 1.60 14.40
C GLY A 324 17.97 2.96 13.90
N ALA A 325 18.89 3.79 13.42
CA ALA A 325 18.62 5.11 12.82
C ALA A 325 19.03 5.18 11.33
N GLY A 326 19.19 4.03 10.67
CA GLY A 326 19.41 3.92 9.24
C GLY A 326 18.16 3.41 8.53
N ASP A 327 17.78 4.09 7.44
CA ASP A 327 16.64 3.78 6.58
C ASP A 327 17.11 3.67 5.11
N TRP A 328 16.71 2.60 4.42
CA TRP A 328 17.02 2.38 3.01
C TRP A 328 15.74 2.13 2.21
N HIS A 329 15.43 3.03 1.29
CA HIS A 329 14.20 3.07 0.52
C HIS A 329 14.47 2.66 -0.93
N ILE A 330 14.05 1.46 -1.33
CA ILE A 330 14.39 0.88 -2.63
C ILE A 330 13.36 1.27 -3.68
N THR A 331 13.79 1.97 -4.72
CA THR A 331 12.95 2.35 -5.86
C THR A 331 13.00 1.32 -6.98
N GLU A 332 14.13 0.63 -7.14
CA GLU A 332 14.34 -0.32 -8.24
C GLU A 332 15.11 -1.55 -7.76
N LYS A 333 14.72 -2.73 -8.23
CA LYS A 333 15.44 -4.00 -8.01
C LYS A 333 16.48 -4.25 -9.11
N ASP A 334 17.21 -5.36 -9.00
CA ASP A 334 18.17 -5.72 -10.03
C ASP A 334 17.49 -5.93 -11.40
N MET A 335 18.22 -5.62 -12.46
CA MET A 335 17.76 -5.86 -13.83
C MET A 335 18.06 -7.29 -14.31
N GLU A 336 18.99 -7.99 -13.68
CA GLU A 336 19.30 -9.40 -13.94
C GLU A 336 18.35 -10.34 -13.18
N ASP A 337 18.64 -11.65 -13.18
CA ASP A 337 17.87 -12.67 -12.45
C ASP A 337 18.39 -12.91 -11.01
N GLU A 338 19.67 -12.60 -10.75
CA GLU A 338 20.27 -12.57 -9.41
C GLU A 338 20.12 -11.18 -8.78
N GLN A 339 19.59 -11.09 -7.56
CA GLN A 339 19.44 -9.82 -6.85
C GLN A 339 20.75 -9.39 -6.17
N LEU A 340 21.69 -8.83 -6.93
CA LEU A 340 22.98 -8.35 -6.41
C LEU A 340 22.94 -6.86 -6.03
N GLN A 341 22.21 -6.07 -6.83
CA GLN A 341 22.16 -4.61 -6.74
C GLN A 341 20.72 -4.10 -6.80
N ALA A 342 20.43 -3.06 -6.02
CA ALA A 342 19.20 -2.29 -6.10
C ALA A 342 19.54 -0.79 -6.23
N PHE A 343 18.56 0.03 -6.61
CA PHE A 343 18.69 1.50 -6.58
C PHE A 343 17.67 2.10 -5.62
N GLY A 344 18.07 3.12 -4.87
CA GLY A 344 17.22 3.72 -3.85
C GLY A 344 17.88 4.85 -3.07
N LEU A 345 17.18 5.30 -2.02
CA LEU A 345 17.62 6.36 -1.09
C LEU A 345 18.09 5.72 0.22
N ALA A 346 19.37 5.88 0.55
CA ALA A 346 19.96 5.49 1.83
C ALA A 346 20.09 6.72 2.74
N ASN A 347 19.52 6.68 3.95
CA ASN A 347 19.69 7.72 4.97
C ASN A 347 20.22 7.07 6.25
N ILE A 348 21.47 7.37 6.61
CA ILE A 348 22.13 6.86 7.82
C ILE A 348 22.28 7.95 8.90
N GLY A 349 21.36 8.91 8.93
CA GLY A 349 21.32 10.00 9.92
C GLY A 349 22.13 11.26 9.55
N TYR A 350 22.73 11.31 8.36
CA TYR A 350 23.51 12.46 7.86
C TYR A 350 22.89 13.13 6.61
N GLY A 351 21.69 12.70 6.22
CA GLY A 351 21.04 13.06 4.96
C GLY A 351 20.80 11.82 4.10
N GLY A 352 19.77 11.88 3.25
CA GLY A 352 19.44 10.79 2.33
C GLY A 352 20.17 10.94 1.00
N GLU A 353 20.98 9.94 0.64
CA GLU A 353 21.71 9.86 -0.63
C GLU A 353 21.04 8.86 -1.57
N LEU A 354 20.81 9.24 -2.84
CA LEU A 354 20.33 8.34 -3.88
C LEU A 354 21.51 7.61 -4.52
N GLY A 355 21.42 6.29 -4.64
CA GLY A 355 22.49 5.48 -5.23
C GLY A 355 22.17 4.00 -5.31
N TYR A 356 23.19 3.22 -5.69
CA TYR A 356 23.13 1.78 -5.66
C TYR A 356 23.29 1.24 -4.24
N ILE A 357 22.44 0.30 -3.87
CA ILE A 357 22.36 -0.32 -2.55
C ILE A 357 22.46 -1.84 -2.75
N SER A 358 23.39 -2.52 -2.07
CA SER A 358 23.43 -3.97 -2.08
C SER A 358 22.44 -4.53 -1.05
N ILE A 359 21.39 -5.21 -1.52
CA ILE A 359 20.43 -5.88 -0.65
C ILE A 359 21.10 -7.00 0.15
N GLN A 360 22.10 -7.67 -0.43
CA GLN A 360 22.88 -8.70 0.27
C GLN A 360 23.67 -8.12 1.44
N GLU A 361 24.31 -6.95 1.28
CA GLU A 361 25.01 -6.28 2.40
C GLU A 361 24.02 -5.84 3.51
N LEU A 362 22.82 -5.39 3.17
CA LEU A 362 21.76 -5.10 4.15
C LEU A 362 21.35 -6.37 4.93
N ILE A 363 21.13 -7.48 4.20
CA ILE A 363 20.78 -8.78 4.78
C ILE A 363 21.88 -9.31 5.72
N ASP A 364 23.14 -9.29 5.28
CA ASP A 364 24.28 -9.78 6.07
C ASP A 364 24.59 -8.87 7.26
N ALA A 365 24.33 -7.57 7.14
CA ALA A 365 24.35 -6.63 8.25
C ALA A 365 23.15 -6.78 9.20
N GLY A 366 22.18 -7.65 8.92
CA GLY A 366 20.98 -7.85 9.74
C GLY A 366 20.09 -6.61 9.80
N VAL A 367 19.89 -5.95 8.66
CA VAL A 367 18.88 -4.90 8.44
C VAL A 367 17.56 -5.59 8.08
N GLU A 368 16.44 -5.09 8.61
CA GLU A 368 15.13 -5.73 8.46
C GLU A 368 14.30 -5.06 7.35
N LEU A 369 13.55 -5.85 6.59
CA LEU A 369 12.56 -5.36 5.63
C LEU A 369 11.27 -4.94 6.36
N ASP A 370 10.78 -3.75 6.12
CA ASP A 370 9.52 -3.25 6.68
C ASP A 370 8.30 -3.91 5.99
N LEU A 371 7.64 -4.81 6.71
CA LEU A 371 6.44 -5.52 6.23
C LEU A 371 5.18 -4.64 6.16
N TYR A 372 5.22 -3.45 6.76
CA TYR A 372 4.10 -2.49 6.78
C TYR A 372 4.35 -1.30 5.85
N TRP A 373 5.46 -1.31 5.10
CA TRP A 373 5.78 -0.27 4.14
C TRP A 373 4.70 -0.11 3.08
N THR A 374 4.23 1.12 2.92
CA THR A 374 3.34 1.52 1.81
C THR A 374 4.15 2.31 0.77
N PRO A 375 4.21 1.88 -0.50
CA PRO A 375 4.98 2.58 -1.52
C PRO A 375 4.58 4.05 -1.70
N LYS A 376 5.57 4.93 -1.69
CA LYS A 376 5.42 6.39 -1.80
C LYS A 376 6.65 7.03 -2.43
N THR A 377 6.56 8.30 -2.82
CA THR A 377 7.61 8.98 -3.58
C THR A 377 8.81 9.37 -2.72
N ILE A 378 9.99 9.47 -3.33
CA ILE A 378 11.22 9.95 -2.69
C ILE A 378 11.05 11.38 -2.12
N GLY A 379 10.26 12.24 -2.77
CA GLY A 379 9.93 13.58 -2.27
C GLY A 379 9.12 13.56 -0.97
N GLU A 380 8.13 12.68 -0.87
CA GLU A 380 7.36 12.46 0.37
C GLU A 380 8.25 11.92 1.50
N ILE A 381 9.21 11.04 1.19
CA ILE A 381 10.17 10.47 2.15
C ILE A 381 11.14 11.54 2.69
N LYS A 382 11.64 12.43 1.81
CA LYS A 382 12.52 13.54 2.18
C LYS A 382 11.80 14.66 2.96
N GLY A 383 10.48 14.60 3.10
CA GLY A 383 9.67 15.65 3.73
C GLY A 383 9.54 16.93 2.88
N GLY A 384 9.76 16.82 1.56
CA GLY A 384 9.88 17.96 0.66
C GLY A 384 8.56 18.38 0.01
N SER A 385 7.94 19.44 0.53
CA SER A 385 7.15 20.35 -0.30
C SER A 385 8.10 21.06 -1.28
N SER A 386 8.13 20.64 -2.55
CA SER A 386 9.11 21.11 -3.53
C SER A 386 8.69 22.40 -4.25
N GLU A 387 9.12 23.54 -3.70
CA GLU A 387 9.49 24.72 -4.48
C GLU A 387 11.02 24.91 -4.42
N ASP A 388 11.58 25.49 -5.48
CA ASP A 388 12.99 25.88 -5.67
C ASP A 388 14.11 24.80 -5.60
N GLU A 389 14.40 24.23 -6.77
CA GLU A 389 15.79 24.16 -7.26
C GLU A 389 15.88 24.75 -8.68
N ASN A 390 16.05 26.08 -8.79
CA ASN A 390 16.71 26.70 -9.95
C ASN A 390 17.41 28.02 -9.61
N GLN A 391 18.50 27.92 -8.86
CA GLN A 391 19.59 28.90 -8.86
C GLN A 391 20.90 28.11 -9.01
N GLY A 392 21.87 28.48 -9.85
CA GLY A 392 21.90 29.57 -10.82
C GLY A 392 23.34 29.75 -11.31
N THR A 393 23.56 29.78 -12.62
CA THR A 393 24.88 30.04 -13.21
C THR A 393 24.76 31.00 -14.39
N GLU A 394 24.65 32.29 -14.09
CA GLU A 394 25.05 33.35 -15.02
C GLU A 394 26.46 33.83 -14.68
N THR A 395 27.38 33.68 -15.62
CA THR A 395 28.64 34.45 -15.68
C THR A 395 28.61 35.28 -16.95
N GLY A 396 28.75 36.59 -16.82
CA GLY A 396 28.27 37.54 -17.83
C GLY A 396 29.27 38.03 -18.89
N GLY A 397 28.84 39.09 -19.57
CA GLY A 397 29.46 39.75 -20.73
C GLY A 397 28.57 39.64 -21.98
N ASP A 398 28.38 40.65 -22.83
CA ASP A 398 28.81 42.05 -22.73
C ASP A 398 27.99 42.95 -23.70
N GLU A 399 28.04 44.26 -23.47
CA GLU A 399 27.89 45.38 -24.43
C GLU A 399 26.70 45.54 -25.43
N THR A 400 25.95 46.65 -25.19
CA THR A 400 25.49 47.70 -26.15
C THR A 400 24.17 47.63 -26.95
N GLY A 401 23.42 48.76 -26.89
CA GLY A 401 22.71 49.33 -28.06
C GLY A 401 21.19 49.60 -27.95
N GLY A 402 20.80 50.87 -27.69
CA GLY A 402 19.63 51.60 -28.26
C GLY A 402 18.19 51.08 -28.02
N GLU A 403 17.13 51.88 -27.93
CA GLU A 403 16.89 53.32 -28.18
C GLU A 403 15.60 53.76 -27.43
N SER A 404 15.39 55.08 -27.29
CA SER A 404 14.25 55.86 -26.74
C SER A 404 12.83 55.21 -26.74
N THR A 405 11.85 55.57 -25.88
CA THR A 405 11.12 56.87 -25.90
C THR A 405 10.05 57.03 -24.77
N GLU A 406 9.98 58.22 -24.13
CA GLU A 406 8.83 58.93 -23.47
C GLU A 406 8.04 58.43 -22.21
N ILE A 407 7.31 59.39 -21.59
CA ILE A 407 6.69 59.50 -20.23
C ILE A 407 5.72 60.73 -20.22
N PRO A 408 4.92 61.14 -19.17
CA PRO A 408 4.68 60.61 -17.79
C PRO A 408 3.21 60.64 -17.22
N GLN A 409 3.02 60.15 -15.96
CA GLN A 409 2.18 60.66 -14.84
C GLN A 409 0.62 60.79 -14.85
N SER A 410 -0.03 60.28 -13.77
CA SER A 410 -1.09 60.92 -12.93
C SER A 410 -1.46 60.04 -11.69
N THR A 411 -1.21 60.43 -10.42
CA THR A 411 -2.11 61.07 -9.41
C THR A 411 -3.44 60.37 -9.05
N GLU A 412 -3.62 60.03 -7.77
CA GLU A 412 -4.88 59.55 -7.14
C GLU A 412 -5.37 60.46 -5.99
N GLU A 413 -6.69 60.50 -5.76
CA GLU A 413 -7.37 61.08 -4.59
C GLU A 413 -8.45 60.08 -4.06
N PRO A 414 -8.89 60.18 -2.78
CA PRO A 414 -9.53 59.06 -2.07
C PRO A 414 -11.04 58.89 -2.30
N GLN A 415 -11.51 57.65 -2.36
CA GLN A 415 -12.90 57.30 -2.70
C GLN A 415 -13.85 57.15 -1.50
N THR A 416 -15.13 57.49 -1.72
CA THR A 416 -16.26 57.33 -0.78
C THR A 416 -16.97 55.99 -0.95
N ILE A 417 -17.24 55.29 0.16
CA ILE A 417 -17.93 53.99 0.18
C ILE A 417 -19.40 54.13 -0.28
N THR A 418 -19.82 53.27 -1.20
CA THR A 418 -21.14 53.26 -1.84
C THR A 418 -22.06 52.14 -1.32
N PRO A 419 -23.38 52.17 -1.60
CA PRO A 419 -24.28 51.07 -1.24
C PRO A 419 -23.92 49.71 -1.88
N ALA A 420 -23.24 49.72 -3.02
CA ALA A 420 -22.76 48.49 -3.68
C ALA A 420 -21.66 47.81 -2.85
N ASP A 421 -20.79 48.59 -2.21
CA ASP A 421 -19.71 48.07 -1.36
C ASP A 421 -20.25 47.36 -0.11
N THR A 422 -21.34 47.87 0.47
CA THR A 422 -22.06 47.22 1.59
C THR A 422 -22.69 45.89 1.17
N ILE A 423 -23.27 45.81 -0.03
CA ILE A 423 -23.84 44.57 -0.56
C ILE A 423 -22.72 43.56 -0.86
N LYS A 424 -21.63 44.02 -1.47
CA LYS A 424 -20.43 43.20 -1.73
C LYS A 424 -19.88 42.61 -0.43
N ALA A 425 -19.70 43.41 0.61
CA ALA A 425 -19.22 42.95 1.92
C ALA A 425 -20.13 41.87 2.55
N GLY A 426 -21.44 41.94 2.32
CA GLY A 426 -22.38 40.89 2.72
C GLY A 426 -22.09 39.55 2.04
N PHE A 427 -21.92 39.57 0.71
CA PHE A 427 -21.58 38.35 -0.04
C PHE A 427 -20.21 37.77 0.32
N VAL A 428 -19.19 38.61 0.57
CA VAL A 428 -17.89 38.15 1.08
C VAL A 428 -18.06 37.42 2.42
N ALA A 429 -18.84 37.96 3.35
CA ALA A 429 -19.10 37.31 4.63
C ALA A 429 -19.90 36.00 4.50
N GLU A 430 -20.85 35.91 3.56
CA GLU A 430 -21.57 34.67 3.26
C GLU A 430 -20.66 33.59 2.65
N LEU A 431 -19.73 33.97 1.75
CA LEU A 431 -18.74 33.06 1.16
C LEU A 431 -17.69 32.60 2.19
N GLU A 432 -17.19 33.49 3.05
CA GLU A 432 -16.29 33.10 4.15
C GLU A 432 -16.97 32.15 5.16
N ALA A 433 -18.25 32.41 5.50
CA ALA A 433 -19.02 31.51 6.35
C ALA A 433 -19.32 30.15 5.68
N LEU A 434 -19.37 30.11 4.34
CA LEU A 434 -19.54 28.86 3.61
C LEU A 434 -18.28 27.97 3.69
N LYS A 435 -17.07 28.56 3.73
CA LYS A 435 -15.79 27.83 3.84
C LYS A 435 -15.66 26.95 5.11
N SER A 436 -16.56 27.11 6.10
CA SER A 436 -16.64 26.25 7.29
C SER A 436 -17.71 25.14 7.24
N GLU A 437 -18.51 25.05 6.18
CA GLU A 437 -19.46 23.95 5.97
C GLU A 437 -18.70 22.69 5.53
N THR A 438 -19.00 21.53 6.13
CA THR A 438 -18.31 20.26 5.84
C THR A 438 -19.17 19.27 5.05
N ASP A 439 -20.49 19.47 5.00
CA ASP A 439 -21.38 18.68 4.15
C ASP A 439 -21.28 19.16 2.69
N ILE A 440 -20.79 18.29 1.81
CA ILE A 440 -20.52 18.60 0.39
C ILE A 440 -21.78 18.97 -0.39
N ASN A 441 -22.92 18.32 -0.11
CA ASN A 441 -24.16 18.58 -0.83
C ASN A 441 -24.72 19.94 -0.41
N ARG A 442 -24.75 20.21 0.90
CA ARG A 442 -25.17 21.48 1.48
C ARG A 442 -24.23 22.64 1.13
N PHE A 443 -22.92 22.39 1.05
CA PHE A 443 -21.95 23.36 0.57
C PHE A 443 -22.25 23.75 -0.88
N ASN A 444 -22.43 22.75 -1.75
CA ASN A 444 -22.69 22.99 -3.18
C ASN A 444 -24.02 23.73 -3.40
N GLU A 445 -25.11 23.33 -2.74
CA GLU A 445 -26.41 24.01 -2.84
C GLU A 445 -26.32 25.47 -2.38
N ARG A 446 -25.65 25.74 -1.25
CA ARG A 446 -25.44 27.11 -0.76
C ARG A 446 -24.51 27.93 -1.66
N LEU A 447 -23.50 27.32 -2.29
CA LEU A 447 -22.65 27.98 -3.27
C LEU A 447 -23.45 28.38 -4.52
N ASP A 448 -24.29 27.48 -5.03
CA ASP A 448 -25.18 27.74 -6.17
C ASP A 448 -26.17 28.88 -5.86
N GLU A 449 -26.77 28.89 -4.66
CA GLU A 449 -27.67 29.97 -4.20
C GLU A 449 -26.96 31.33 -4.06
N ILE A 450 -25.75 31.35 -3.51
CA ILE A 450 -24.95 32.57 -3.34
C ILE A 450 -24.49 33.09 -4.71
N ALA A 451 -23.99 32.22 -5.59
CA ALA A 451 -23.56 32.59 -6.94
C ALA A 451 -24.71 33.17 -7.77
N ALA A 452 -25.90 32.55 -7.73
CA ALA A 452 -27.08 33.08 -8.42
C ALA A 452 -27.52 34.46 -7.88
N ARG A 453 -27.36 34.72 -6.57
CA ARG A 453 -27.63 36.03 -5.97
C ARG A 453 -26.57 37.08 -6.34
N ILE A 454 -25.30 36.69 -6.47
CA ILE A 454 -24.20 37.55 -6.96
C ILE A 454 -24.41 37.91 -8.43
N GLU A 455 -24.87 36.98 -9.26
CA GLU A 455 -25.23 37.21 -10.66
C GLU A 455 -26.40 38.20 -10.79
N GLN A 456 -27.47 38.01 -10.03
CA GLN A 456 -28.61 38.93 -9.99
C GLN A 456 -28.24 40.33 -9.47
N ALA A 457 -27.23 40.43 -8.60
CA ALA A 457 -26.68 41.70 -8.12
C ALA A 457 -25.71 42.36 -9.12
N GLY A 458 -25.30 41.67 -10.20
CA GLY A 458 -24.32 42.16 -11.17
C GLY A 458 -22.89 42.26 -10.62
N LEU A 459 -22.60 41.58 -9.50
CA LEU A 459 -21.31 41.69 -8.79
C LEU A 459 -20.28 40.62 -9.18
N MET A 460 -20.59 39.78 -10.18
CA MET A 460 -19.79 38.63 -10.62
C MET A 460 -18.30 38.93 -10.81
N GLU A 461 -17.94 39.90 -11.66
CA GLU A 461 -16.52 40.28 -11.89
C GLU A 461 -15.83 40.79 -10.62
N SER A 462 -16.59 41.39 -9.71
CA SER A 462 -16.07 42.00 -8.48
C SER A 462 -15.82 41.00 -7.35
N LEU A 463 -16.43 39.81 -7.42
CA LEU A 463 -16.39 38.74 -6.41
C LEU A 463 -15.79 37.43 -6.98
N ASP A 464 -15.22 37.48 -8.18
CA ASP A 464 -14.67 36.31 -8.87
C ASP A 464 -13.55 35.63 -8.06
N LYS A 465 -12.76 36.39 -7.29
CA LYS A 465 -11.75 35.86 -6.38
C LYS A 465 -12.37 35.09 -5.20
N GLU A 466 -13.36 35.67 -4.52
CA GLU A 466 -14.00 35.05 -3.36
C GLU A 466 -14.82 33.81 -3.77
N LEU A 467 -15.36 33.80 -5.00
CA LEU A 467 -15.95 32.62 -5.62
C LEU A 467 -14.91 31.55 -5.99
N ASN A 468 -13.73 31.94 -6.49
CA ASN A 468 -12.60 31.03 -6.70
C ASN A 468 -12.19 30.34 -5.39
N ASP A 469 -11.96 31.12 -4.31
CA ASP A 469 -11.55 30.58 -3.01
C ASP A 469 -12.60 29.60 -2.44
N ALA A 470 -13.89 29.89 -2.61
CA ALA A 470 -14.97 28.99 -2.17
C ALA A 470 -15.06 27.71 -3.04
N ALA A 471 -14.80 27.83 -4.35
CA ALA A 471 -14.71 26.67 -5.25
C ALA A 471 -13.50 25.79 -4.96
N ASP A 472 -12.37 26.36 -4.48
CA ASP A 472 -11.21 25.59 -4.02
C ASP A 472 -11.51 24.82 -2.73
N VAL A 473 -12.27 25.38 -1.79
CA VAL A 473 -12.73 24.64 -0.61
C VAL A 473 -13.67 23.50 -1.01
N LEU A 474 -14.61 23.71 -1.93
CA LEU A 474 -15.45 22.61 -2.46
C LEU A 474 -14.61 21.54 -3.15
N THR A 475 -13.59 21.93 -3.93
CA THR A 475 -12.67 21.01 -4.60
C THR A 475 -11.88 20.18 -3.58
N ARG A 476 -11.44 20.80 -2.47
CA ARG A 476 -10.78 20.08 -1.36
C ARG A 476 -11.74 19.13 -0.65
N LEU A 477 -12.96 19.54 -0.33
CA LEU A 477 -13.95 18.66 0.33
C LEU A 477 -14.32 17.45 -0.55
N LEU A 478 -14.46 17.65 -1.86
CA LEU A 478 -14.66 16.56 -2.82
C LEU A 478 -13.46 15.59 -2.85
N TYR A 479 -12.23 16.11 -2.78
CA TYR A 479 -11.00 15.30 -2.73
C TYR A 479 -10.80 14.58 -1.38
N GLU A 480 -11.20 15.20 -0.26
CA GLU A 480 -11.20 14.57 1.07
C GLU A 480 -12.22 13.42 1.14
N ALA A 481 -13.38 13.56 0.51
CA ALA A 481 -14.33 12.45 0.35
C ALA A 481 -13.80 11.33 -0.57
N GLU A 482 -13.06 11.65 -1.64
CA GLU A 482 -12.36 10.65 -2.48
C GLU A 482 -11.31 9.83 -1.68
N LYS A 483 -10.82 10.32 -0.54
CA LYS A 483 -9.89 9.61 0.38
C LYS A 483 -10.56 8.88 1.55
N GLY A 484 -11.88 8.94 1.67
CA GLY A 484 -12.61 8.44 2.83
C GLY A 484 -13.36 7.12 2.64
N VAL A 485 -13.26 6.53 1.44
CA VAL A 485 -14.02 5.38 0.91
C VAL A 485 -13.16 4.12 0.89
#